data_AF-A0A1G3A065-F1
#
_entry.id   AF-A0A1G3A065-F1
#
_cell.length_a   1.000
_cell.length_b   1.000
_cell.length_c   1.000
_cell.angle_alpha   90.00
_cell.angle_beta   90.00
_cell.angle_gamma   90.00
#
_symmetry.space_group_name_H-M   'P 1'
#
loop_
_entity.id
_entity.type
_entity.pdbx_description
1 polymer ?
#
loop_
_entity_poly.entity_id
_entity_poly.type
_entity_poly.pdbx_seq_one_letter_code
_entity_poly.pdbx_strand_id
1 'polypeptide(L)'
;MKQLHPIIAGLALITFGTSALADHCDKVACEQGQCACAQAATATAEAPCQGGACSLTKTADLATKDQPGCPITAAMAALPKIVYHVGDETTCCSKTAAALAEKSHATVRYAVDQQVFDNERTALVALVEATEKFVDEFATPHPCTDSGTITIAGQSCHCPVEARQTAKLVKDASDQVRMTYLVGAETCHCPNEAEQRAKQTGATTVYVVNGEKIKCRYNARLKLAHAKYRASVEALARAQRQSQAQAQAQTKNAS
;
A
#
# COMPACT_ATOMS: atom_id res chain seq x y z
N MET A 1 9.19 62.20 43.18
CA MET A 1 10.20 61.11 43.17
C MET A 1 9.46 59.79 43.02
N LYS A 2 9.35 59.24 41.81
CA LYS A 2 8.76 57.93 41.52
C LYS A 2 9.87 57.05 40.98
N GLN A 3 10.21 55.99 41.71
CA GLN A 3 11.25 55.05 41.33
C GLN A 3 10.76 54.16 40.17
N LEU A 4 11.58 54.09 39.13
CA LEU A 4 11.48 53.13 38.03
C LEU A 4 12.24 51.86 38.41
N HIS A 5 11.57 50.70 38.35
CA HIS A 5 12.20 49.39 38.44
C HIS A 5 12.52 48.87 37.02
N PRO A 6 13.69 48.27 36.78
CA PRO A 6 13.99 47.60 35.51
C PRO A 6 13.40 46.19 35.47
N ILE A 7 12.70 45.88 34.37
CA ILE A 7 12.24 44.53 34.02
C ILE A 7 13.42 43.76 33.41
N ILE A 8 13.87 42.73 34.12
CA ILE A 8 14.92 41.82 33.67
C ILE A 8 14.33 40.85 32.64
N ALA A 9 14.85 40.90 31.41
CA ALA A 9 14.57 39.95 30.35
C ALA A 9 15.32 38.64 30.60
N GLY A 10 14.59 37.60 31.03
CA GLY A 10 15.09 36.23 31.12
C GLY A 10 14.95 35.52 29.78
N LEU A 11 15.98 35.60 28.94
CA LEU A 11 16.10 34.85 27.70
C LEU A 11 16.59 33.42 28.04
N ALA A 12 15.68 32.47 28.14
CA ALA A 12 16.02 31.05 28.30
C ALA A 12 16.44 30.46 26.93
N LEU A 13 17.74 30.27 26.73
CA LEU A 13 18.26 29.43 25.64
C LEU A 13 17.89 27.97 25.94
N ILE A 14 16.95 27.41 25.18
CA ILE A 14 16.72 25.96 25.12
C ILE A 14 17.63 25.42 24.02
N THR A 15 18.76 24.85 24.41
CA THR A 15 19.60 24.04 23.53
C THR A 15 18.90 22.71 23.25
N PHE A 16 18.39 22.54 22.03
CA PHE A 16 17.94 21.23 21.55
C PHE A 16 19.17 20.37 21.25
N GLY A 17 19.34 19.31 22.05
CA GLY A 17 20.33 18.28 21.79
C GLY A 17 20.00 17.56 20.48
N THR A 18 20.94 17.60 19.54
CA THR A 18 20.91 16.78 18.33
C THR A 18 21.17 15.33 18.71
N SER A 19 20.12 14.53 18.84
CA SER A 19 20.24 13.08 18.95
C SER A 19 20.68 12.52 17.59
N ALA A 20 21.97 12.27 17.46
CA ALA A 20 22.53 11.40 16.45
C ALA A 20 22.07 9.96 16.73
N LEU A 21 21.17 9.45 15.88
CA LEU A 21 20.96 8.02 15.70
C LEU A 21 21.34 7.70 14.27
N ALA A 22 22.65 7.55 14.06
CA ALA A 22 23.23 6.93 12.88
C ALA A 22 24.15 5.80 13.34
N ASP A 23 23.98 4.65 12.69
CA ASP A 23 24.90 3.52 12.60
C ASP A 23 25.35 2.82 13.88
N HIS A 24 24.66 1.72 14.19
CA HIS A 24 25.31 0.47 14.60
C HIS A 24 24.45 -0.73 14.16
N CYS A 25 24.80 -1.33 13.02
CA CYS A 25 24.48 -2.71 12.71
C CYS A 25 25.79 -3.36 12.28
N ASP A 26 26.56 -3.76 13.28
CA ASP A 26 27.85 -4.41 13.10
C ASP A 26 27.66 -5.90 12.79
N LYS A 27 28.65 -6.44 12.09
CA LYS A 27 28.71 -7.75 11.47
C LYS A 27 28.34 -8.91 12.41
N VAL A 28 27.29 -9.66 12.07
CA VAL A 28 27.13 -11.07 12.47
C VAL A 28 26.75 -11.88 11.24
N ALA A 29 27.49 -12.96 11.03
CA ALA A 29 27.45 -13.84 9.88
C ALA A 29 26.09 -14.52 9.66
N CYS A 30 25.64 -14.54 8.40
CA CYS A 30 24.48 -15.29 7.93
C CYS A 30 24.90 -16.72 7.53
N GLU A 31 24.58 -17.73 8.35
CA GLU A 31 24.73 -19.15 7.97
C GLU A 31 23.49 -20.02 8.26
N GLN A 32 22.29 -19.45 8.50
CA GLN A 32 21.08 -20.26 8.75
C GLN A 32 19.79 -19.80 8.03
N GLY A 33 19.86 -19.63 6.71
CA GLY A 33 18.67 -19.80 5.84
C GLY A 33 17.43 -18.95 6.17
N GLN A 34 17.60 -17.66 6.45
CA GLN A 34 16.49 -16.71 6.63
C GLN A 34 16.45 -15.69 5.49
N CYS A 35 15.39 -15.73 4.68
CA CYS A 35 15.08 -14.70 3.70
C CYS A 35 14.82 -13.35 4.40
N ALA A 36 15.75 -12.41 4.24
CA ALA A 36 15.61 -11.05 4.69
C ALA A 36 14.62 -10.27 3.80
N CYS A 37 13.32 -10.33 4.13
CA CYS A 37 12.32 -9.41 3.62
C CYS A 37 12.28 -8.15 4.51
N ALA A 38 13.41 -7.43 4.60
CA ALA A 38 13.48 -6.15 5.31
C ALA A 38 14.44 -5.21 4.58
N GLN A 39 14.08 -4.85 3.34
CA GLN A 39 14.56 -3.63 2.74
C GLN A 39 13.37 -2.69 2.60
N ALA A 40 13.52 -1.50 3.18
CA ALA A 40 12.62 -0.37 2.96
C ALA A 40 12.53 -0.12 1.45
N ALA A 41 11.43 -0.58 0.86
CA ALA A 41 11.15 -0.37 -0.55
C ALA A 41 10.82 1.10 -0.77
N THR A 42 11.84 1.93 -0.99
CA THR A 42 11.68 3.19 -1.73
C THR A 42 11.40 2.84 -3.19
N ALA A 43 10.17 2.40 -3.46
CA ALA A 43 9.69 2.07 -4.80
C ALA A 43 9.09 3.33 -5.44
N THR A 44 9.94 4.07 -6.16
CA THR A 44 9.53 5.07 -7.18
C THR A 44 10.27 4.91 -8.51
N ALA A 45 10.91 3.75 -8.74
CA ALA A 45 11.26 3.34 -10.09
C ALA A 45 10.07 2.56 -10.66
N GLU A 46 9.37 3.13 -11.66
CA GLU A 46 8.57 2.32 -12.57
C GLU A 46 9.46 1.18 -13.07
N ALA A 47 9.06 -0.08 -12.82
CA ALA A 47 9.78 -1.21 -13.37
C ALA A 47 9.93 -1.01 -14.90
N PRO A 48 11.12 -1.24 -15.48
CA PRO A 48 11.31 -1.06 -16.92
C PRO A 48 10.27 -1.89 -17.66
N CYS A 49 9.50 -1.23 -18.53
CA CYS A 49 8.49 -1.88 -19.34
C CYS A 49 9.16 -2.85 -20.32
N GLN A 50 9.30 -4.11 -19.92
CA GLN A 50 9.64 -5.19 -20.84
C GLN A 50 8.35 -5.47 -21.62
N GLY A 51 8.30 -5.07 -22.90
CA GLY A 51 7.10 -4.94 -23.73
C GLY A 51 6.30 -6.22 -24.04
N GLY A 52 5.92 -6.99 -23.02
CA GLY A 52 5.00 -8.11 -23.13
C GLY A 52 3.54 -7.64 -23.17
N ALA A 53 2.70 -8.38 -23.91
CA ALA A 53 1.26 -8.22 -23.89
C ALA A 53 0.73 -8.34 -22.46
N CYS A 54 -0.26 -7.50 -22.12
CA CYS A 54 -0.87 -7.59 -20.81
C CYS A 54 -1.81 -8.78 -20.70
N SER A 55 -1.38 -9.79 -19.96
CA SER A 55 -2.25 -10.90 -19.61
C SER A 55 -3.29 -10.42 -18.61
N LEU A 56 -4.43 -9.97 -19.13
CA LEU A 56 -5.68 -9.68 -18.38
C LEU A 56 -6.40 -10.95 -17.94
N THR A 57 -5.81 -12.13 -18.14
CA THR A 57 -6.35 -13.39 -17.66
C THR A 57 -6.47 -13.34 -16.14
N LYS A 58 -7.71 -13.20 -15.68
CA LYS A 58 -8.21 -13.32 -14.30
C LYS A 58 -7.31 -14.27 -13.51
N THR A 59 -6.54 -13.73 -12.56
CA THR A 59 -5.53 -14.45 -11.76
C THR A 59 -6.16 -15.41 -10.76
N ALA A 60 -6.89 -16.42 -11.24
CA ALA A 60 -7.37 -17.54 -10.42
C ALA A 60 -6.31 -18.65 -10.26
N ASP A 61 -5.27 -18.68 -11.11
CA ASP A 61 -4.24 -19.73 -11.13
C ASP A 61 -2.85 -19.26 -10.63
N LEU A 62 -2.78 -18.49 -9.54
CA LEU A 62 -1.51 -18.09 -8.91
C LEU A 62 -0.89 -19.18 -8.01
N ALA A 63 -1.17 -20.45 -8.29
CA ALA A 63 -0.56 -21.59 -7.62
C ALA A 63 0.27 -22.45 -8.61
N THR A 64 1.16 -21.83 -9.39
CA THR A 64 2.22 -22.59 -10.07
C THR A 64 3.24 -23.05 -9.04
N LYS A 65 3.31 -24.37 -8.83
CA LYS A 65 4.03 -25.05 -7.74
C LYS A 65 5.57 -24.92 -7.76
N ASP A 66 6.15 -24.22 -8.74
CA ASP A 66 7.57 -24.39 -9.07
C ASP A 66 8.48 -23.18 -8.84
N GLN A 67 7.97 -22.05 -8.33
CA GLN A 67 8.83 -21.02 -7.76
C GLN A 67 8.22 -20.49 -6.45
N PRO A 68 8.93 -20.57 -5.31
CA PRO A 68 8.52 -19.93 -4.07
C PRO A 68 8.68 -18.40 -4.21
N GLY A 69 7.82 -17.79 -5.02
CA GLY A 69 7.69 -16.34 -5.11
C GLY A 69 7.24 -15.80 -3.76
N CYS A 70 7.71 -14.60 -3.41
CA CYS A 70 7.26 -13.94 -2.19
C CYS A 70 5.72 -13.78 -2.26
N PRO A 71 4.95 -14.30 -1.28
CA PRO A 71 3.48 -14.25 -1.32
C PRO A 71 2.95 -12.82 -1.41
N ILE A 72 3.73 -11.86 -0.90
CA ILE A 72 3.42 -10.43 -0.99
C ILE A 72 3.45 -9.97 -2.45
N THR A 73 4.46 -10.36 -3.24
CA THR A 73 4.57 -9.97 -4.65
C THR A 73 3.40 -10.52 -5.46
N ALA A 74 3.04 -11.79 -5.25
CA ALA A 74 1.90 -12.41 -5.93
C ALA A 74 0.59 -11.70 -5.57
N ALA A 75 0.37 -11.42 -4.28
CA ALA A 75 -0.81 -10.69 -3.83
C ALA A 75 -0.88 -9.29 -4.45
N MET A 76 0.21 -8.50 -4.40
CA MET A 76 0.26 -7.15 -4.97
C MET A 76 0.00 -7.13 -6.48
N ALA A 77 0.33 -8.22 -7.20
CA ALA A 77 0.06 -8.34 -8.62
C ALA A 77 -1.44 -8.49 -8.95
N ALA A 78 -2.27 -8.89 -7.99
CA ALA A 78 -3.72 -9.06 -8.14
C ALA A 78 -4.52 -7.75 -7.98
N LEU A 79 -3.87 -6.66 -7.55
CA LEU A 79 -4.53 -5.36 -7.45
C LEU A 79 -5.03 -4.88 -8.83
N PRO A 80 -6.15 -4.11 -8.87
CA PRO A 80 -6.61 -3.47 -10.09
C PRO A 80 -5.50 -2.66 -10.78
N LYS A 81 -5.53 -2.63 -12.12
CA LYS A 81 -4.53 -1.92 -12.96
C LYS A 81 -5.25 -1.19 -14.09
N ILE A 82 -4.62 -0.15 -14.62
CA ILE A 82 -5.02 0.46 -15.90
C ILE A 82 -4.39 -0.34 -17.03
N VAL A 83 -5.20 -0.74 -18.00
CA VAL A 83 -4.78 -1.27 -19.30
C VAL A 83 -5.05 -0.22 -20.36
N TYR A 84 -4.06 0.05 -21.20
CA TYR A 84 -4.15 1.01 -22.28
C TYR A 84 -4.52 0.26 -23.57
N HIS A 85 -5.57 0.73 -24.24
CA HIS A 85 -5.99 0.29 -25.56
C HIS A 85 -5.58 1.34 -26.60
N VAL A 86 -4.93 0.92 -27.67
CA VAL A 86 -4.45 1.78 -28.75
C VAL A 86 -4.77 1.12 -30.08
N GLY A 87 -5.88 1.54 -30.71
CA GLY A 87 -6.45 0.78 -31.84
C GLY A 87 -6.82 -0.64 -31.38
N ASP A 88 -6.27 -1.65 -32.06
CA ASP A 88 -6.45 -3.07 -31.72
C ASP A 88 -5.40 -3.60 -30.72
N GLU A 89 -4.41 -2.79 -30.35
CA GLU A 89 -3.34 -3.19 -29.43
C GLU A 89 -3.68 -2.88 -27.97
N THR A 90 -3.15 -3.70 -27.06
CA THR A 90 -3.32 -3.51 -25.61
C THR A 90 -1.99 -3.63 -24.86
N THR A 91 -1.78 -2.78 -23.85
CA THR A 91 -0.57 -2.78 -23.02
C THR A 91 -0.86 -2.20 -21.63
N CYS A 92 -0.03 -2.47 -20.63
CA CYS A 92 -0.14 -1.86 -19.29
C CYS A 92 0.97 -0.84 -19.04
N CYS A 93 1.83 -0.60 -20.03
CA CYS A 93 2.86 0.42 -19.94
C CYS A 93 2.38 1.69 -20.65
N SER A 94 2.28 2.78 -19.89
CA SER A 94 1.92 4.11 -20.42
C SER A 94 2.87 4.56 -21.54
N LYS A 95 4.18 4.31 -21.40
CA LYS A 95 5.19 4.67 -22.41
C LYS A 95 5.01 3.88 -23.71
N THR A 96 4.73 2.57 -23.61
CA THR A 96 4.42 1.75 -24.79
C THR A 96 3.12 2.20 -25.44
N ALA A 97 2.08 2.50 -24.65
CA ALA A 97 0.82 3.00 -25.17
C ALA A 97 0.98 4.32 -25.93
N ALA A 98 1.76 5.26 -25.37
CA ALA A 98 2.06 6.53 -26.04
C ALA A 98 2.80 6.30 -27.37
N ALA A 99 3.84 5.46 -27.37
CA ALA A 99 4.59 5.13 -28.59
C ALA A 99 3.71 4.46 -29.67
N LEU A 100 2.80 3.56 -29.25
CA LEU A 100 1.84 2.94 -30.16
C LEU A 100 0.85 3.95 -30.72
N ALA A 101 0.38 4.89 -29.90
CA ALA A 101 -0.58 5.91 -30.31
C ALA A 101 0.03 6.88 -31.32
N GLU A 102 1.28 7.28 -31.10
CA GLU A 102 2.05 8.09 -32.05
C GLU A 102 2.24 7.36 -33.39
N LYS A 103 2.63 6.08 -33.35
CA LYS A 103 2.90 5.27 -34.56
C LYS A 103 1.63 4.98 -35.37
N SER A 104 0.52 4.69 -34.70
CA SER A 104 -0.75 4.31 -35.34
C SER A 104 -1.68 5.48 -35.60
N HIS A 105 -1.36 6.67 -35.06
CA HIS A 105 -2.26 7.81 -34.98
C HIS A 105 -3.62 7.49 -34.32
N ALA A 106 -3.66 6.45 -33.47
CA ALA A 106 -4.87 6.04 -32.75
C ALA A 106 -4.97 6.72 -31.37
N THR A 107 -6.19 6.95 -30.92
CA THR A 107 -6.47 7.48 -29.57
C THR A 107 -6.19 6.42 -28.50
N VAL A 108 -5.52 6.80 -27.41
CA VAL A 108 -5.36 5.96 -26.22
C VAL A 108 -6.67 5.92 -25.43
N ARG A 109 -7.22 4.73 -25.20
CA ARG A 109 -8.31 4.49 -24.25
C ARG A 109 -7.78 3.74 -23.03
N TYR A 110 -8.41 3.93 -21.89
CA TYR A 110 -7.94 3.41 -20.60
C TYR A 110 -8.99 2.46 -20.06
N ALA A 111 -8.63 1.19 -19.84
CA ALA A 111 -9.49 0.20 -19.23
C ALA A 111 -9.09 -0.03 -17.77
N VAL A 112 -10.08 -0.06 -16.88
CA VAL A 112 -9.95 -0.48 -15.50
C VAL A 112 -11.01 -1.54 -15.26
N ASP A 113 -10.57 -2.75 -14.92
CA ASP A 113 -11.44 -3.92 -14.85
C ASP A 113 -12.22 -4.11 -16.18
N GLN A 114 -13.55 -4.09 -16.16
CA GLN A 114 -14.39 -4.27 -17.36
C GLN A 114 -14.85 -2.94 -17.99
N GLN A 115 -14.40 -1.79 -17.48
CA GLN A 115 -14.82 -0.47 -17.94
C GLN A 115 -13.73 0.22 -18.76
N VAL A 116 -14.09 0.84 -19.88
CA VAL A 116 -13.19 1.59 -20.77
C VAL A 116 -13.54 3.07 -20.73
N PHE A 117 -12.53 3.91 -20.61
CA PHE A 117 -12.60 5.36 -20.48
C PHE A 117 -11.79 6.04 -21.58
N ASP A 118 -12.26 7.18 -22.07
CA ASP A 118 -11.54 7.99 -23.06
C ASP A 118 -10.66 9.07 -22.39
N ASN A 119 -10.72 9.19 -21.07
CA ASN A 119 -10.01 10.20 -20.29
C ASN A 119 -9.18 9.56 -19.17
N GLU A 120 -7.88 9.86 -19.15
CA GLU A 120 -6.93 9.33 -18.16
C GLU A 120 -7.35 9.64 -16.72
N ARG A 121 -7.87 10.85 -16.47
CA ARG A 121 -8.26 11.27 -15.11
C ARG A 121 -9.44 10.45 -14.61
N THR A 122 -10.46 10.22 -15.45
CA THR A 122 -11.61 9.39 -15.09
C THR A 122 -11.19 7.95 -14.84
N ALA A 123 -10.30 7.41 -15.68
CA ALA A 123 -9.73 6.09 -15.48
C ALA A 123 -8.94 5.98 -14.17
N LEU A 124 -8.14 7.00 -13.81
CA LEU A 124 -7.40 7.04 -12.55
C LEU A 124 -8.33 7.08 -11.34
N VAL A 125 -9.44 7.81 -11.41
CA VAL A 125 -10.47 7.80 -10.36
C VAL A 125 -11.07 6.42 -10.21
N ALA A 126 -11.48 5.79 -11.32
CA ALA A 126 -12.01 4.44 -11.34
C ALA A 126 -11.00 3.40 -10.79
N LEU A 127 -9.72 3.54 -11.13
CA LEU A 127 -8.65 2.69 -10.58
C LEU A 127 -8.54 2.82 -9.07
N VAL A 128 -8.55 4.05 -8.54
CA VAL A 128 -8.49 4.31 -7.10
C VAL A 128 -9.67 3.66 -6.40
N GLU A 129 -10.89 3.87 -6.90
CA GLU A 129 -12.12 3.33 -6.31
C GLU A 129 -12.15 1.80 -6.35
N ALA A 130 -11.81 1.20 -7.50
CA ALA A 130 -11.70 -0.25 -7.64
C ALA A 130 -10.66 -0.83 -6.67
N THR A 131 -9.52 -0.16 -6.51
CA THR A 131 -8.46 -0.60 -5.61
C THR A 131 -8.88 -0.48 -4.14
N GLU A 132 -9.45 0.65 -3.72
CA GLU A 132 -9.95 0.82 -2.36
C GLU A 132 -11.02 -0.22 -2.01
N LYS A 133 -11.95 -0.48 -2.93
CA LYS A 133 -12.96 -1.53 -2.79
C LYS A 133 -12.34 -2.91 -2.65
N PHE A 134 -11.37 -3.26 -3.52
CA PHE A 134 -10.66 -4.54 -3.44
C PHE A 134 -9.99 -4.74 -2.07
N VAL A 135 -9.37 -3.70 -1.52
CA VAL A 135 -8.72 -3.76 -0.19
C VAL A 135 -9.73 -3.90 0.94
N ASP A 136 -10.88 -3.26 0.85
CA ASP A 136 -11.96 -3.38 1.84
C ASP A 136 -12.60 -4.77 1.82
N GLU A 137 -12.88 -5.32 0.63
CA GLU A 137 -13.38 -6.68 0.43
C GLU A 137 -12.39 -7.73 0.95
N PHE A 138 -11.08 -7.53 0.76
CA PHE A 138 -10.06 -8.43 1.28
C PHE A 138 -10.12 -8.60 2.81
N ALA A 139 -10.54 -7.56 3.55
CA ALA A 139 -10.68 -7.56 4.99
C ALA A 139 -12.07 -8.00 5.48
N THR A 140 -13.01 -8.24 4.57
CA THR A 140 -14.42 -8.51 4.90
C THR A 140 -14.72 -10.01 4.81
N PRO A 141 -15.30 -10.62 5.87
CA PRO A 141 -15.75 -12.00 5.79
C PRO A 141 -16.94 -12.16 4.84
N HIS A 142 -16.82 -13.09 3.89
CA HIS A 142 -17.87 -13.44 2.94
C HIS A 142 -18.40 -14.85 3.25
N PRO A 143 -19.52 -14.98 3.99
CA PRO A 143 -20.15 -16.27 4.24
C PRO A 143 -20.79 -16.84 2.97
N CYS A 144 -20.57 -18.12 2.71
CA CYS A 144 -21.27 -18.89 1.68
C CYS A 144 -22.39 -19.69 2.36
N THR A 145 -23.64 -19.32 2.09
CA THR A 145 -24.82 -19.97 2.69
C THR A 145 -24.94 -21.44 2.32
N ASP A 146 -24.48 -21.81 1.12
CA ASP A 146 -24.67 -23.15 0.57
C ASP A 146 -23.67 -24.15 1.16
N SER A 147 -22.42 -23.73 1.36
CA SER A 147 -21.36 -24.58 1.93
C SER A 147 -21.17 -24.41 3.44
N GLY A 148 -21.72 -23.35 4.03
CA GLY A 148 -21.46 -22.95 5.42
C GLY A 148 -20.03 -22.43 5.65
N THR A 149 -19.20 -22.31 4.60
CA THR A 149 -17.83 -21.78 4.71
C THR A 149 -17.82 -20.26 4.69
N ILE A 150 -16.80 -19.66 5.28
CA ILE A 150 -16.59 -18.21 5.27
C ILE A 150 -15.26 -17.94 4.57
N THR A 151 -15.28 -17.13 3.51
CA THR A 151 -14.06 -16.70 2.83
C THR A 151 -13.61 -15.36 3.40
N ILE A 152 -12.33 -15.24 3.76
CA ILE A 152 -11.71 -14.01 4.24
C ILE A 152 -10.26 -13.96 3.75
N ALA A 153 -9.83 -12.82 3.20
CA ALA A 153 -8.46 -12.64 2.71
C ALA A 153 -7.96 -13.74 1.74
N GLY A 154 -8.87 -14.26 0.90
CA GLY A 154 -8.58 -15.35 -0.03
C GLY A 154 -8.47 -16.75 0.62
N GLN A 155 -8.75 -16.88 1.92
CA GLN A 155 -8.75 -18.16 2.64
C GLN A 155 -10.18 -18.59 2.98
N SER A 156 -10.48 -19.89 2.86
CA SER A 156 -11.75 -20.46 3.31
C SER A 156 -11.61 -21.01 4.73
N CYS A 157 -12.53 -20.61 5.60
CA CYS A 157 -12.61 -21.02 7.00
C CYS A 157 -13.95 -21.70 7.27
N HIS A 158 -13.95 -22.81 8.01
CA HIS A 158 -15.18 -23.48 8.46
C HIS A 158 -15.65 -22.96 9.84
N CYS A 159 -14.76 -22.29 10.58
CA CYS A 159 -15.04 -21.76 11.91
C CYS A 159 -15.32 -20.25 11.85
N PRO A 160 -16.51 -19.77 12.28
CA PRO A 160 -16.79 -18.34 12.35
C PRO A 160 -15.86 -17.55 13.27
N VAL A 161 -15.32 -18.18 14.32
CA VAL A 161 -14.38 -17.54 15.25
C VAL A 161 -13.04 -17.27 14.56
N GLU A 162 -12.51 -18.27 13.86
CA GLU A 162 -11.27 -18.14 13.07
C GLU A 162 -11.43 -17.06 12.00
N ALA A 163 -12.54 -17.07 11.25
CA ALA A 163 -12.79 -16.05 10.23
C ALA A 163 -12.82 -14.63 10.82
N ARG A 164 -13.42 -14.43 12.00
CA ARG A 164 -13.44 -13.14 12.71
C ARG A 164 -12.05 -12.72 13.18
N GLN A 165 -11.23 -13.66 13.68
CA GLN A 165 -9.86 -13.37 14.11
C GLN A 165 -8.99 -12.96 12.92
N THR A 166 -9.10 -13.68 11.80
CA THR A 166 -8.41 -13.34 10.54
C THR A 166 -8.82 -11.98 10.03
N ALA A 167 -10.12 -11.68 9.98
CA ALA A 167 -10.62 -10.37 9.57
C ALA A 167 -10.12 -9.24 10.47
N LYS A 168 -10.12 -9.46 11.80
CA LYS A 168 -9.57 -8.49 12.75
C LYS A 168 -8.07 -8.25 12.53
N LEU A 169 -7.28 -9.31 12.36
CA LEU A 169 -5.85 -9.22 12.10
C LEU A 169 -5.56 -8.38 10.85
N VAL A 170 -6.27 -8.65 9.76
CA VAL A 170 -6.14 -7.94 8.48
C VAL A 170 -6.55 -6.47 8.63
N LYS A 171 -7.69 -6.21 9.28
CA LYS A 171 -8.19 -4.86 9.51
C LYS A 171 -7.24 -4.03 10.37
N ASP A 172 -6.76 -4.59 11.47
CA ASP A 172 -5.83 -3.91 12.37
C ASP A 172 -4.52 -3.55 11.64
N ALA A 173 -4.00 -4.45 10.79
CA ALA A 173 -2.80 -4.18 10.00
C ALA A 173 -3.01 -3.07 8.96
N SER A 174 -4.16 -3.06 8.29
CA SER A 174 -4.55 -1.99 7.36
C SER A 174 -4.72 -0.63 8.08
N ASP A 175 -5.32 -0.61 9.27
CA ASP A 175 -5.59 0.62 10.04
C ASP A 175 -4.33 1.27 10.64
N GLN A 176 -3.22 0.53 10.72
CA GLN A 176 -1.90 1.07 11.06
C GLN A 176 -1.31 1.92 9.93
N VAL A 177 -1.71 1.68 8.68
CA VAL A 177 -1.24 2.46 7.54
C VAL A 177 -2.12 3.70 7.38
N ARG A 178 -1.52 4.87 7.59
CA ARG A 178 -2.23 6.16 7.59
C ARG A 178 -1.60 7.14 6.61
N MET A 179 -2.46 7.97 6.02
CA MET A 179 -2.05 9.14 5.27
C MET A 179 -2.06 10.35 6.21
N THR A 180 -0.96 11.10 6.19
CA THR A 180 -0.86 12.40 6.86
C THR A 180 -0.78 13.51 5.83
N TYR A 181 -0.91 14.76 6.27
CA TYR A 181 -0.99 15.91 5.38
C TYR A 181 0.04 16.96 5.83
N LEU A 182 0.76 17.52 4.87
CA LEU A 182 1.64 18.66 5.06
C LEU A 182 1.02 19.89 4.39
N VAL A 183 0.90 20.98 5.14
CA VAL A 183 0.42 22.27 4.65
C VAL A 183 1.46 23.33 5.03
N GLY A 184 2.25 23.77 4.05
CA GLY A 184 3.45 24.56 4.35
C GLY A 184 4.48 23.72 5.13
N ALA A 185 4.81 24.15 6.35
CA ALA A 185 5.72 23.44 7.26
C ALA A 185 4.99 22.61 8.32
N GLU A 186 3.67 22.69 8.39
CA GLU A 186 2.88 22.03 9.44
C GLU A 186 2.37 20.66 8.99
N THR A 187 2.35 19.69 9.91
CA THR A 187 1.77 18.36 9.69
C THR A 187 0.43 18.26 10.39
N CYS A 188 -0.58 17.70 9.73
CA CYS A 188 -1.85 17.33 10.35
C CYS A 188 -2.32 15.94 9.91
N HIS A 189 -3.22 15.35 10.70
CA HIS A 189 -3.73 13.98 10.48
C HIS A 189 -5.16 13.95 9.93
N CYS A 190 -5.84 15.09 9.93
CA CYS A 190 -7.22 15.22 9.47
C CYS A 190 -7.27 15.90 8.08
N PRO A 191 -8.00 15.34 7.09
CA PRO A 191 -8.15 15.98 5.78
C PRO A 191 -8.87 17.33 5.86
N ASN A 192 -9.88 17.46 6.72
CA ASN A 192 -10.64 18.71 6.87
C ASN A 192 -9.77 19.81 7.46
N GLU A 193 -8.92 19.47 8.44
CA GLU A 193 -7.96 20.40 9.03
C GLU A 193 -6.91 20.83 7.98
N ALA A 194 -6.39 19.88 7.19
CA ALA A 194 -5.45 20.18 6.11
C ALA A 194 -6.05 21.16 5.09
N GLU A 195 -7.30 20.94 4.69
CA GLU A 195 -8.01 21.81 3.75
C GLU A 195 -8.25 23.20 4.34
N GLN A 196 -8.69 23.28 5.59
CA GLN A 196 -8.89 24.55 6.28
C GLN A 196 -7.58 25.34 6.38
N ARG A 197 -6.49 24.70 6.77
CA ARG A 197 -5.16 25.33 6.84
C ARG A 197 -4.67 25.77 5.46
N ALA A 198 -4.87 24.96 4.43
CA ALA A 198 -4.48 25.30 3.06
C ALA A 198 -5.23 26.55 2.57
N LYS A 199 -6.52 26.67 2.87
CA LYS A 199 -7.33 27.86 2.58
C LYS A 199 -6.85 29.10 3.35
N GLN A 200 -6.50 28.95 4.63
CA GLN A 200 -6.04 30.06 5.47
C GLN A 200 -4.66 30.58 5.09
N THR A 201 -3.74 29.68 4.74
CA THR A 201 -2.34 30.02 4.46
C THR A 201 -2.05 30.25 2.98
N GLY A 202 -2.93 29.80 2.09
CA GLY A 202 -2.68 29.71 0.65
C GLY A 202 -1.66 28.63 0.26
N ALA A 203 -1.17 27.84 1.21
CA ALA A 203 -0.19 26.79 0.95
C ALA A 203 -0.84 25.56 0.29
N THR A 204 -0.08 24.90 -0.59
CA THR A 204 -0.52 23.64 -1.21
C THR A 204 -0.47 22.49 -0.21
N THR A 205 -1.51 21.66 -0.18
CA THR A 205 -1.51 20.40 0.58
C THR A 205 -0.65 19.34 -0.10
N VAL A 206 0.25 18.73 0.66
CA VAL A 206 1.05 17.56 0.24
C VAL A 206 0.61 16.36 1.08
N TYR A 207 0.30 15.26 0.42
CA TYR A 207 -0.10 14.01 1.08
C TYR A 207 1.15 13.20 1.43
N VAL A 208 1.17 12.58 2.60
CA VAL A 208 2.30 11.75 3.05
C VAL A 208 1.82 10.36 3.40
N VAL A 209 2.30 9.36 2.64
CA VAL A 209 1.98 7.94 2.84
C VAL A 209 3.29 7.19 3.06
N ASN A 210 3.46 6.54 4.21
CA ASN A 210 4.71 5.87 4.60
C ASN A 210 5.96 6.75 4.43
N GLY A 211 5.86 8.04 4.79
CA GLY A 211 6.93 9.02 4.65
C GLY A 211 7.12 9.60 3.24
N GLU A 212 6.45 9.07 2.22
CA GLU A 212 6.57 9.58 0.86
C GLU A 212 5.60 10.75 0.61
N LYS A 213 6.16 11.87 0.11
CA LYS A 213 5.43 13.10 -0.21
C LYS A 213 4.83 13.03 -1.62
N ILE A 214 3.53 13.19 -1.72
CA ILE A 214 2.74 13.06 -2.96
C ILE A 214 1.88 14.31 -3.13
N LYS A 215 1.92 14.95 -4.30
CA LYS A 215 1.14 16.17 -4.58
C LYS A 215 -0.25 15.86 -5.12
N CYS A 216 -0.41 14.77 -5.87
CA CYS A 216 -1.69 14.37 -6.46
C CYS A 216 -2.53 13.58 -5.46
N ARG A 217 -3.75 14.05 -5.17
CA ARG A 217 -4.71 13.39 -4.26
C ARG A 217 -5.01 11.94 -4.67
N TYR A 218 -5.20 11.69 -5.96
CA TYR A 218 -5.55 10.35 -6.45
C TYR A 218 -4.39 9.38 -6.33
N ASN A 219 -3.16 9.80 -6.66
CA ASN A 219 -1.96 8.97 -6.46
C ASN A 219 -1.72 8.68 -4.97
N ALA A 220 -2.00 9.64 -4.09
CA ALA A 220 -1.88 9.44 -2.65
C ALA A 220 -2.89 8.40 -2.13
N ARG A 221 -4.15 8.47 -2.59
CA ARG A 221 -5.17 7.46 -2.27
C ARG A 221 -4.79 6.08 -2.79
N LEU A 222 -4.36 5.97 -4.05
CA LEU A 222 -3.92 4.70 -4.64
C LEU A 222 -2.75 4.10 -3.84
N LYS A 223 -1.75 4.92 -3.52
CA LYS A 223 -0.60 4.47 -2.73
C LYS A 223 -0.99 4.05 -1.31
N LEU A 224 -1.91 4.78 -0.68
CA LEU A 224 -2.45 4.41 0.63
C LEU A 224 -3.14 3.04 0.56
N ALA A 225 -3.98 2.79 -0.43
CA ALA A 225 -4.65 1.51 -0.62
C ALA A 225 -3.64 0.37 -0.85
N HIS A 226 -2.63 0.58 -1.71
CA HIS A 226 -1.55 -0.40 -1.92
C HIS A 226 -0.79 -0.71 -0.63
N ALA A 227 -0.45 0.31 0.16
CA ALA A 227 0.27 0.14 1.42
C ALA A 227 -0.58 -0.61 2.46
N LYS A 228 -1.87 -0.29 2.56
CA LYS A 228 -2.84 -1.00 3.40
C LYS A 228 -2.93 -2.48 3.05
N TYR A 229 -3.11 -2.78 1.76
CA TYR A 229 -3.17 -4.15 1.28
C TYR A 229 -1.89 -4.94 1.56
N ARG A 230 -0.73 -4.33 1.30
CA ARG A 230 0.56 -4.93 1.61
C ARG A 230 0.69 -5.27 3.10
N ALA A 231 0.35 -4.33 3.98
CA ALA A 231 0.41 -4.55 5.42
C ALA A 231 -0.51 -5.71 5.87
N SER A 232 -1.71 -5.78 5.30
CA SER A 232 -2.66 -6.88 5.51
C SER A 232 -2.09 -8.25 5.10
N VAL A 233 -1.53 -8.36 3.89
CA VAL A 233 -0.93 -9.60 3.38
C VAL A 233 0.28 -10.01 4.22
N GLU A 234 1.12 -9.04 4.59
CA GLU A 234 2.27 -9.28 5.48
C GLU A 234 1.84 -9.79 6.87
N ALA A 235 0.75 -9.26 7.43
CA ALA A 235 0.22 -9.71 8.70
C ALA A 235 -0.27 -11.16 8.64
N LEU A 236 -0.99 -11.54 7.59
CA LEU A 236 -1.42 -12.92 7.36
C LEU A 236 -0.23 -13.87 7.20
N ALA A 237 0.75 -13.51 6.37
CA ALA A 237 1.95 -14.31 6.15
C ALA A 237 2.78 -14.48 7.44
N ARG A 238 2.77 -13.50 8.35
CA ARG A 238 3.38 -13.64 9.69
C ARG A 238 2.59 -14.60 10.57
N ALA A 239 1.26 -14.45 10.64
CA ALA A 239 0.41 -15.30 11.47
C ALA A 239 0.47 -16.78 11.04
N GLN A 240 0.47 -17.05 9.73
CA GLN A 240 0.61 -18.41 9.19
C GLN A 240 1.96 -19.05 9.55
N ARG A 241 3.06 -18.29 9.48
CA ARG A 241 4.38 -18.80 9.90
C ARG A 241 4.42 -19.11 11.39
N GLN A 242 3.78 -18.28 12.22
CA GLN A 242 3.69 -18.51 13.66
C GLN A 242 2.89 -19.76 14.00
N SER A 243 1.74 -19.99 13.35
CA SER A 243 0.94 -21.19 13.58
C SER A 243 1.66 -22.47 13.14
N GLN A 244 2.36 -22.44 12.00
CA GLN A 244 3.17 -23.56 11.52
C GLN A 244 4.34 -23.87 12.48
N ALA A 245 5.04 -22.84 12.97
CA ALA A 245 6.13 -23.03 13.92
C ALA A 245 5.63 -23.64 15.25
N GLN A 246 4.47 -23.21 15.74
CA GLN A 246 3.85 -23.77 16.96
C GLN A 246 3.45 -25.23 16.77
N ALA A 247 2.83 -25.58 15.63
CA ALA A 247 2.47 -26.97 15.32
C ALA A 247 3.70 -27.89 15.26
N GLN A 248 4.80 -27.42 14.66
CA GLN A 248 6.07 -28.17 14.60
C GLN A 248 6.73 -28.33 15.97
N ALA A 249 6.58 -27.35 16.87
CA ALA A 249 7.11 -27.45 18.23
C ALA A 249 6.33 -28.48 19.07
N GLN A 250 5.01 -28.54 18.90
CA GLN A 250 4.15 -29.49 19.63
C GLN A 250 4.42 -30.95 19.23
N THR A 251 4.65 -31.23 17.94
CA THR A 251 4.95 -32.60 17.49
C THR A 251 6.30 -33.11 18.00
N LYS A 252 7.30 -32.24 18.14
CA LYS A 252 8.62 -32.59 18.69
C LYS A 252 8.58 -32.95 20.19
N ASN A 253 7.72 -32.30 20.97
CA ASN A 253 7.61 -32.58 22.41
C ASN A 253 6.79 -33.85 22.72
N ALA A 254 6.04 -34.36 21.74
CA ALA A 254 5.23 -35.58 21.89
C ALA A 254 5.99 -36.87 21.49
N SER A 255 7.23 -36.74 21.00
CA SER A 255 8.11 -37.86 20.61
C SER A 255 9.17 -38.10 21.68
#